data_AF-C5M697-F1
#
_entry.id   AF-C5M697-F1
#
_cell.length_a   1.000
_cell.length_b   1.000
_cell.length_c   1.000
_cell.angle_alpha   90.00
_cell.angle_beta   90.00
_cell.angle_gamma   90.00
#
_symmetry.space_group_name_H-M   'P 1'
#
loop_
_entity.id
_entity.type
_entity.pdbx_description
1 polymer ?
#
loop_
_entity_poly.entity_id
_entity_poly.type
_entity_poly.pdbx_seq_one_letter_code
_entity_poly.pdbx_strand_id
1 'polypeptide(L)'
;MTKTTKNGPKSDILSMMKKDGKVTKPSVSSKPKSSTPETHIEEKVNNSDPSSWQVIGSHLIKKLPSSLSISIDKIKIAAFDLDGTLIKTKSGGKFARGPDDWQWWNDNVVEKLVEFHKDGYVIVIFSNQGGVLAVPKSSKSYINFTTKLNQVTKELQSHGIESNLFIYASPKRPSGKKSQTLPNLSSDSLHASMRKPQSGMWDSFLQDLKDKDVLQEVDYDNSFFIGDAAGRKKDFSDSDLEFSKNINLKFQTPDELFTN
;
A
#
# COMPACT_ATOMS: atom_id res chain seq x y z
N MET A 1 7.51 -74.19 -29.70
CA MET A 1 8.22 -75.38 -29.17
C MET A 1 9.25 -74.92 -28.14
N THR A 2 8.98 -75.27 -26.88
CA THR A 2 9.80 -75.33 -25.66
C THR A 2 11.33 -75.10 -25.72
N LYS A 3 11.86 -74.22 -24.83
CA LYS A 3 12.65 -74.50 -23.60
C LYS A 3 13.24 -73.18 -23.05
N THR A 4 12.90 -72.71 -21.83
CA THR A 4 13.65 -72.82 -20.54
C THR A 4 15.16 -72.50 -20.66
N THR A 5 15.77 -71.57 -19.90
CA THR A 5 16.01 -71.62 -18.44
C THR A 5 16.50 -70.28 -17.82
N LYS A 6 16.25 -70.15 -16.51
CA LYS A 6 16.78 -69.21 -15.51
C LYS A 6 18.31 -69.21 -15.37
N ASN A 7 18.92 -68.12 -14.89
CA ASN A 7 19.61 -68.05 -13.58
C ASN A 7 20.22 -66.67 -13.29
N GLY A 8 20.17 -66.28 -12.01
CA GLY A 8 20.62 -65.01 -11.46
C GLY A 8 22.10 -64.97 -11.05
N PRO A 9 22.47 -64.22 -9.98
CA PRO A 9 23.46 -63.15 -10.06
C PRO A 9 24.87 -63.56 -9.57
N LYS A 10 25.89 -62.77 -9.95
CA LYS A 10 27.22 -62.82 -9.33
C LYS A 10 27.51 -61.53 -8.55
N SER A 11 27.83 -61.74 -7.28
CA SER A 11 28.38 -60.81 -6.30
C SER A 11 29.91 -61.00 -6.22
N ASP A 12 30.67 -59.90 -6.15
CA ASP A 12 31.99 -59.80 -5.52
C ASP A 12 31.85 -58.66 -4.49
N ILE A 13 31.95 -58.80 -3.16
CA ILE A 13 32.96 -59.40 -2.26
C ILE A 13 34.35 -58.77 -2.43
N LEU A 14 34.59 -57.66 -1.70
CA LEU A 14 35.77 -57.37 -0.83
C LEU A 14 35.65 -55.89 -0.38
N SER A 15 34.89 -55.53 0.66
CA SER A 15 35.20 -55.57 2.10
C SER A 15 36.58 -55.02 2.51
N MET A 16 36.55 -54.18 3.56
CA MET A 16 37.60 -53.82 4.54
C MET A 16 38.07 -52.36 4.53
N MET A 17 37.42 -51.51 5.34
CA MET A 17 37.96 -51.05 6.64
C MET A 17 37.00 -50.04 7.31
N LYS A 18 36.65 -50.35 8.57
CA LYS A 18 35.85 -49.58 9.53
C LYS A 18 36.76 -48.73 10.43
N LYS A 19 36.22 -47.62 10.96
CA LYS A 19 36.14 -47.22 12.40
C LYS A 19 35.65 -45.77 12.46
N ASP A 20 34.44 -45.46 12.91
CA ASP A 20 33.87 -45.45 14.28
C ASP A 20 34.60 -44.55 15.30
N GLY A 21 33.85 -43.57 15.82
CA GLY A 21 34.23 -42.73 16.96
C GLY A 21 33.10 -41.81 17.42
N LYS A 22 32.30 -42.27 18.38
CA LYS A 22 31.25 -41.55 19.12
C LYS A 22 31.60 -41.62 20.61
N VAL A 23 31.62 -40.50 21.35
CA VAL A 23 31.73 -40.48 22.83
C VAL A 23 30.91 -39.33 23.43
N THR A 24 30.25 -39.63 24.56
CA THR A 24 29.29 -38.84 25.36
C THR A 24 29.88 -38.19 26.64
N LYS A 25 29.13 -37.24 27.23
CA LYS A 25 29.32 -36.38 28.44
C LYS A 25 29.78 -37.06 29.76
N PRO A 26 30.12 -36.24 30.79
CA PRO A 26 29.26 -36.14 32.00
C PRO A 26 29.03 -34.72 32.60
N SER A 27 28.09 -34.65 33.55
CA SER A 27 27.42 -33.57 34.33
C SER A 27 28.22 -33.00 35.54
N VAL A 28 27.90 -31.90 36.28
CA VAL A 28 26.78 -31.65 37.25
C VAL A 28 26.84 -30.21 37.87
N SER A 29 25.67 -29.55 38.10
CA SER A 29 25.19 -28.59 39.17
C SER A 29 25.98 -27.27 39.48
N SER A 30 25.43 -26.10 39.89
CA SER A 30 24.25 -25.72 40.70
C SER A 30 23.86 -24.22 40.50
N LYS A 31 22.63 -23.83 40.90
CA LYS A 31 22.09 -22.45 41.02
C LYS A 31 22.32 -21.89 42.44
N PRO A 32 22.28 -20.56 42.69
CA PRO A 32 21.06 -19.91 43.19
C PRO A 32 20.77 -18.47 42.65
N LYS A 33 19.61 -17.92 43.09
CA LYS A 33 18.84 -16.73 42.64
C LYS A 33 19.29 -15.36 43.22
N SER A 34 18.72 -14.28 42.65
CA SER A 34 18.43 -12.93 43.23
C SER A 34 19.61 -11.95 43.21
N SER A 35 19.52 -10.68 42.76
CA SER A 35 18.49 -9.64 42.92
C SER A 35 18.52 -8.57 41.80
N THR A 36 17.39 -7.88 41.61
CA THR A 36 17.14 -6.68 40.80
C THR A 36 18.09 -5.50 41.11
N PRO A 37 18.21 -4.55 40.17
CA PRO A 37 17.68 -3.22 40.47
C PRO A 37 16.68 -2.76 39.41
N GLU A 38 15.51 -2.36 39.92
CA GLU A 38 14.53 -1.56 39.22
C GLU A 38 15.20 -0.32 38.62
N THR A 39 14.99 -0.11 37.32
CA THR A 39 15.09 1.22 36.74
C THR A 39 13.82 1.43 35.91
N HIS A 40 12.91 2.21 36.51
CA HIS A 40 11.84 2.88 35.82
C HIS A 40 12.41 3.64 34.61
N ILE A 41 12.07 3.19 33.41
CA ILE A 41 11.93 4.07 32.25
C ILE A 41 10.61 3.65 31.57
N GLU A 42 9.51 3.99 32.24
CA GLU A 42 8.31 4.39 31.52
C GLU A 42 8.63 5.75 30.92
N GLU A 43 8.91 5.78 29.61
CA GLU A 43 8.65 6.90 28.69
C GLU A 43 9.32 6.58 27.34
N LYS A 44 8.56 5.96 26.45
CA LYS A 44 8.65 6.28 25.02
C LYS A 44 7.25 6.37 24.46
N VAL A 45 6.69 7.57 24.60
CA VAL A 45 5.62 8.10 23.77
C VAL A 45 5.96 7.76 22.31
N ASN A 46 5.14 6.90 21.70
CA ASN A 46 5.16 6.62 20.27
C ASN A 46 4.80 7.91 19.52
N ASN A 47 5.77 8.79 19.30
CA ASN A 47 5.64 9.90 18.38
C ASN A 47 6.13 9.43 17.00
N SER A 48 5.32 8.59 16.34
CA SER A 48 5.56 8.27 14.93
C SER A 48 5.15 9.48 14.10
N ASP A 49 6.12 10.08 13.40
CA ASP A 49 5.90 11.17 12.46
C ASP A 49 4.71 10.83 11.52
N PRO A 50 3.59 11.58 11.58
CA PRO A 50 2.39 11.30 10.78
C PRO A 50 2.63 11.43 9.27
N SER A 51 3.72 12.09 8.86
CA SER A 51 4.16 12.20 7.46
C SER A 51 4.86 10.94 6.93
N SER A 52 5.17 9.99 7.81
CA SER A 52 5.73 8.68 7.43
C SER A 52 4.65 7.73 6.90
N TRP A 53 5.05 6.78 6.05
CA TRP A 53 4.13 5.79 5.49
C TRP A 53 3.56 4.86 6.57
N GLN A 54 2.24 4.89 6.73
CA GLN A 54 1.48 4.07 7.66
C GLN A 54 0.92 2.84 6.94
N VAL A 55 0.90 1.70 7.63
CA VAL A 55 0.28 0.47 7.15
C VAL A 55 -0.68 -0.02 8.22
N ILE A 56 -1.96 -0.09 7.88
CA ILE A 56 -3.02 -0.55 8.78
C ILE A 56 -3.34 -2.01 8.43
N GLY A 57 -3.01 -2.90 9.36
CA GLY A 57 -3.04 -4.34 9.16
C GLY A 57 -2.26 -4.76 7.90
N SER A 58 -2.98 -5.30 6.92
CA SER A 58 -2.45 -5.60 5.59
C SER A 58 -3.26 -4.98 4.45
N HIS A 59 -4.33 -4.24 4.77
CA HIS A 59 -5.40 -3.83 3.85
C HIS A 59 -5.37 -2.35 3.46
N LEU A 60 -4.52 -1.54 4.10
CA LEU A 60 -4.41 -0.12 3.79
C LEU A 60 -2.99 0.38 3.97
N ILE A 61 -2.48 1.07 2.95
CA ILE A 61 -1.29 1.90 3.02
C ILE A 61 -1.77 3.34 2.98
N LYS A 62 -1.35 4.18 3.93
CA LYS A 62 -1.70 5.60 3.93
C LYS A 62 -0.52 6.51 4.25
N LYS A 63 -0.57 7.73 3.74
CA LYS A 63 0.34 8.82 4.09
C LYS A 63 -0.48 10.08 4.27
N LEU A 64 -0.33 10.70 5.43
CA LEU A 64 -1.02 11.92 5.78
C LEU A 64 -0.05 13.09 5.67
N PRO A 65 -0.58 14.30 5.49
CA PRO A 65 0.21 15.50 5.59
C PRO A 65 0.77 15.76 7.00
N SER A 66 1.95 16.40 7.05
CA SER A 66 2.66 16.73 8.30
C SER A 66 1.94 17.79 9.13
N SER A 67 1.32 18.77 8.49
CA SER A 67 0.52 19.83 9.10
C SER A 67 -0.71 20.06 8.25
N LEU A 68 -1.87 20.23 8.89
CA LEU A 68 -3.08 20.69 8.25
C LEU A 68 -3.46 22.02 8.89
N SER A 69 -3.60 23.06 8.08
CA SER A 69 -4.14 24.35 8.51
C SER A 69 -5.38 24.63 7.68
N ILE A 70 -6.48 23.99 8.05
CA ILE A 70 -7.76 24.16 7.36
C ILE A 70 -8.76 24.54 8.45
N SER A 71 -9.15 25.81 8.47
CA SER A 71 -10.16 26.35 9.40
C SER A 71 -11.32 26.87 8.57
N ILE A 72 -12.18 25.95 8.13
CA ILE A 72 -13.41 26.25 7.38
C ILE A 72 -14.52 25.30 7.84
N ASP A 73 -15.76 25.80 7.83
CA ASP A 73 -16.94 25.03 8.26
C ASP A 73 -17.30 23.90 7.28
N LYS A 74 -17.00 24.08 5.98
CA LYS A 74 -17.17 23.05 4.96
C LYS A 74 -15.89 22.90 4.14
N ILE A 75 -15.40 21.66 4.00
CA ILE A 75 -14.19 21.38 3.23
C ILE A 75 -14.51 20.97 1.79
N LYS A 76 -13.81 21.57 0.83
CA LYS A 76 -13.84 21.13 -0.58
C LYS A 76 -12.78 20.06 -0.80
N ILE A 77 -13.13 18.99 -1.50
CA ILE A 77 -12.24 17.85 -1.73
C ILE A 77 -12.06 17.63 -3.23
N ALA A 78 -10.81 17.65 -3.66
CA ALA A 78 -10.38 17.23 -4.98
C ALA A 78 -9.76 15.84 -4.82
N ALA A 79 -10.53 14.80 -5.14
CA ALA A 79 -10.12 13.41 -4.97
C ALA A 79 -9.72 12.80 -6.32
N PHE A 80 -8.69 11.97 -6.34
CA PHE A 80 -8.09 11.45 -7.57
C PHE A 80 -7.78 9.95 -7.46
N ASP A 81 -7.95 9.21 -8.55
CA ASP A 81 -7.13 8.01 -8.79
C ASP A 81 -5.67 8.39 -9.10
N LEU A 82 -4.76 7.41 -9.10
CA LEU A 82 -3.36 7.58 -9.40
C LEU A 82 -2.98 7.13 -10.82
N ASP A 83 -3.07 5.82 -11.08
CA ASP A 83 -2.43 5.16 -12.21
C ASP A 83 -3.38 5.16 -13.41
N GLY A 84 -3.13 6.01 -14.41
CA GLY A 84 -4.06 6.28 -15.50
C GLY A 84 -4.77 7.63 -15.36
N THR A 85 -4.63 8.29 -14.21
CA THR A 85 -5.27 9.56 -13.87
C THR A 85 -4.28 10.70 -13.64
N LEU A 86 -3.51 10.66 -12.54
CA LEU A 86 -2.47 11.66 -12.28
C LEU A 86 -1.18 11.32 -13.00
N ILE A 87 -0.84 10.03 -13.06
CA ILE A 87 0.39 9.55 -13.67
C ILE A 87 0.09 8.45 -14.68
N LYS A 88 1.01 8.26 -15.62
CA LYS A 88 1.05 7.12 -16.55
C LYS A 88 2.46 6.54 -16.57
N THR A 89 2.61 5.33 -17.09
CA THR A 89 3.94 4.73 -17.24
C THR A 89 4.76 5.49 -18.27
N LYS A 90 6.04 5.71 -17.96
CA LYS A 90 6.98 6.33 -18.90
C LYS A 90 7.33 5.36 -20.04
N SER A 91 7.38 4.07 -19.73
CA SER A 91 7.68 2.98 -20.67
C SER A 91 6.53 2.64 -21.64
N GLY A 92 5.32 3.18 -21.42
CA GLY A 92 4.11 2.81 -22.16
C GLY A 92 3.54 1.43 -21.78
N GLY A 93 4.11 0.75 -20.78
CA GLY A 93 3.57 -0.52 -20.27
C GLY A 93 2.27 -0.34 -19.49
N LYS A 94 1.42 -1.37 -19.46
CA LYS A 94 0.20 -1.38 -18.62
C LYS A 94 0.49 -1.21 -17.13
N PHE A 95 1.63 -1.76 -16.67
CA PHE A 95 2.08 -1.66 -15.28
C PHE A 95 3.51 -1.11 -15.25
N ALA A 96 3.82 -0.30 -14.25
CA ALA A 96 5.16 0.26 -14.05
C ALA A 96 6.20 -0.85 -13.80
N ARG A 97 7.36 -0.75 -14.46
CA ARG A 97 8.48 -1.70 -14.32
C ARG A 97 9.33 -1.46 -13.07
N GLY A 98 9.25 -0.27 -12.49
CA GLY A 98 10.04 0.17 -11.35
C GLY A 98 9.50 1.47 -10.77
N PRO A 99 10.13 1.98 -9.70
CA PRO A 99 9.70 3.22 -9.05
C PRO A 99 9.81 4.44 -9.96
N ASP A 100 10.76 4.47 -10.89
CA ASP A 100 11.01 5.60 -11.82
C ASP A 100 10.21 5.49 -13.13
N ASP A 101 9.42 4.42 -13.33
CA ASP A 101 8.64 4.20 -14.55
C ASP A 101 7.28 4.91 -14.47
N TRP A 102 7.33 6.22 -14.30
CA TRP A 102 6.16 7.09 -14.31
C TRP A 102 6.49 8.44 -14.94
N GLN A 103 5.45 9.11 -15.40
CA GLN A 103 5.43 10.50 -15.82
C GLN A 103 4.02 11.05 -15.56
N TRP A 104 3.86 12.37 -15.53
CA TRP A 104 2.54 12.98 -15.47
C TRP A 104 1.66 12.48 -16.61
N TRP A 105 0.38 12.32 -16.32
CA TRP A 105 -0.59 11.87 -17.33
C TRP A 105 -0.71 12.88 -18.48
N ASN A 106 -0.68 14.17 -18.16
CA ASN A 106 -0.68 15.32 -19.07
C ASN A 106 0.18 16.45 -18.46
N ASP A 107 0.70 17.35 -19.28
CA ASP A 107 1.53 18.50 -18.84
C ASP A 107 0.77 19.44 -17.88
N ASN A 108 -0.57 19.49 -17.98
CA ASN A 108 -1.43 20.33 -17.16
C ASN A 108 -1.75 19.75 -15.77
N VAL A 109 -1.33 18.52 -15.45
CA VAL A 109 -1.67 17.87 -14.17
C VAL A 109 -1.19 18.69 -12.98
N VAL A 110 0.07 19.12 -13.00
CA VAL A 110 0.66 19.88 -11.90
C VAL A 110 -0.01 21.25 -11.76
N GLU A 111 -0.24 21.94 -12.87
CA GLU A 111 -0.93 23.24 -12.88
C GLU A 111 -2.32 23.16 -12.25
N LYS A 112 -3.14 22.18 -12.65
CA LYS A 112 -4.48 21.98 -12.08
C LYS A 112 -4.46 21.64 -10.59
N LEU A 113 -3.52 20.81 -10.14
CA LEU A 113 -3.38 20.52 -8.71
C LEU A 113 -2.94 21.76 -7.91
N VAL A 114 -2.10 22.63 -8.48
CA VAL A 114 -1.73 23.91 -7.87
C VAL A 114 -2.92 24.86 -7.81
N GLU A 115 -3.75 24.94 -8.87
CA GLU A 115 -5.00 25.71 -8.88
C GLU A 115 -5.93 25.25 -7.75
N PHE A 116 -6.22 23.94 -7.66
CA PHE A 116 -7.06 23.41 -6.60
C PHE A 116 -6.52 23.68 -5.20
N HIS A 117 -5.19 23.54 -5.02
CA HIS A 117 -4.56 23.87 -3.74
C HIS A 117 -4.76 25.34 -3.36
N LYS A 118 -4.55 26.27 -4.31
CA LYS A 118 -4.76 27.71 -4.10
C LYS A 118 -6.23 28.05 -3.82
N ASP A 119 -7.15 27.31 -4.42
CA ASP A 119 -8.59 27.44 -4.20
C ASP A 119 -9.06 26.80 -2.88
N GLY A 120 -8.13 26.28 -2.07
CA GLY A 120 -8.40 25.73 -0.74
C GLY A 120 -8.99 24.32 -0.75
N TYR A 121 -8.82 23.56 -1.84
CA TYR A 121 -9.21 22.14 -1.85
C TYR A 121 -8.24 21.30 -1.03
N VAL A 122 -8.79 20.36 -0.28
CA VAL A 122 -8.05 19.20 0.22
C VAL A 122 -7.82 18.23 -0.93
N ILE A 123 -6.56 17.89 -1.20
CA ILE A 123 -6.20 16.98 -2.28
C ILE A 123 -5.98 15.59 -1.71
N VAL A 124 -6.68 14.59 -2.25
CA VAL A 124 -6.57 13.20 -1.81
C VAL A 124 -6.44 12.23 -2.97
N ILE A 125 -5.57 11.23 -2.83
CA ILE A 125 -5.38 10.14 -3.79
C ILE A 125 -5.94 8.84 -3.21
N PHE A 126 -6.78 8.16 -3.98
CA PHE A 126 -7.34 6.84 -3.68
C PHE A 126 -6.96 5.83 -4.75
N SER A 127 -6.14 4.83 -4.41
CA SER A 127 -5.55 3.94 -5.41
C SER A 127 -5.71 2.44 -5.13
N ASN A 128 -6.13 1.68 -6.13
CA ASN A 128 -6.26 0.22 -6.09
C ASN A 128 -4.94 -0.48 -6.49
N GLN A 129 -4.11 -0.87 -5.53
CA GLN A 129 -2.76 -1.40 -5.74
C GLN A 129 -2.68 -2.95 -5.68
N GLY A 130 -3.31 -3.61 -6.66
CA GLY A 130 -3.40 -5.08 -6.74
C GLY A 130 -2.07 -5.84 -6.93
N GLY A 131 -0.98 -5.12 -7.21
CA GLY A 131 0.38 -5.67 -7.30
C GLY A 131 1.26 -5.44 -6.05
N VAL A 132 0.75 -4.70 -5.06
CA VAL A 132 1.54 -4.25 -3.91
C VAL A 132 1.19 -5.06 -2.67
N LEU A 133 2.18 -5.65 -2.01
CA LEU A 133 2.02 -6.21 -0.67
C LEU A 133 2.38 -5.17 0.38
N ALA A 134 1.45 -4.79 1.26
CA ALA A 134 1.72 -3.84 2.34
C ALA A 134 2.62 -4.41 3.44
N VAL A 135 2.58 -5.73 3.64
CA VAL A 135 3.37 -6.44 4.64
C VAL A 135 4.11 -7.64 4.02
N PRO A 136 5.39 -7.85 4.36
CA PRO A 136 6.25 -6.94 5.13
C PRO A 136 6.60 -5.67 4.33
N LYS A 137 6.86 -4.55 5.03
CA LYS A 137 7.29 -3.27 4.41
C LYS A 137 8.64 -3.40 3.67
N SER A 138 9.43 -4.45 3.93
CA SER A 138 10.64 -4.77 3.19
C SER A 138 10.39 -5.40 1.81
N SER A 139 9.13 -5.68 1.45
CA SER A 139 8.82 -6.26 0.15
C SER A 139 9.19 -5.29 -0.98
N LYS A 140 9.76 -5.83 -2.07
CA LYS A 140 10.14 -5.03 -3.25
C LYS A 140 8.95 -4.22 -3.80
N SER A 141 7.76 -4.79 -3.79
CA SER A 141 6.55 -4.10 -4.26
C SER A 141 6.16 -2.90 -3.40
N TYR A 142 6.29 -3.02 -2.07
CA TYR A 142 6.02 -1.90 -1.15
C TYR A 142 7.04 -0.77 -1.34
N ILE A 143 8.32 -1.13 -1.37
CA ILE A 143 9.42 -0.17 -1.57
C ILE A 143 9.23 0.55 -2.90
N ASN A 144 9.01 -0.17 -4.00
CA ASN A 144 8.78 0.45 -5.30
C ASN A 144 7.57 1.41 -5.29
N PHE A 145 6.44 0.99 -4.70
CA PHE A 145 5.24 1.82 -4.62
C PHE A 145 5.47 3.11 -3.82
N THR A 146 6.03 2.98 -2.62
CA THR A 146 6.29 4.13 -1.73
C THR A 146 7.38 5.04 -2.27
N THR A 147 8.42 4.52 -2.93
CA THR A 147 9.43 5.33 -3.62
C THR A 147 8.81 6.11 -4.77
N LYS A 148 7.98 5.47 -5.61
CA LYS A 148 7.25 6.14 -6.71
C LYS A 148 6.45 7.32 -6.16
N LEU A 149 5.61 7.08 -5.15
CA LEU A 149 4.77 8.15 -4.59
C LEU A 149 5.57 9.21 -3.83
N ASN A 150 6.70 8.87 -3.21
CA ASN A 150 7.59 9.89 -2.64
C ASN A 150 8.15 10.82 -3.73
N GLN A 151 8.50 10.31 -4.91
CA GLN A 151 8.93 11.14 -6.05
C GLN A 151 7.81 12.05 -6.54
N VAL A 152 6.61 11.50 -6.75
CA VAL A 152 5.41 12.28 -7.12
C VAL A 152 5.15 13.39 -6.09
N THR A 153 5.15 13.06 -4.80
CA THR A 153 4.92 14.07 -3.74
C THR A 153 6.01 15.14 -3.70
N LYS A 154 7.28 14.76 -3.96
CA LYS A 154 8.39 15.69 -3.97
C LYS A 154 8.27 16.70 -5.11
N GLU A 155 7.81 16.26 -6.28
CA GLU A 155 7.58 17.14 -7.42
C GLU A 155 6.41 18.10 -7.18
N LEU A 156 5.31 17.63 -6.57
CA LEU A 156 4.20 18.53 -6.19
C LEU A 156 4.64 19.55 -5.13
N GLN A 157 5.45 19.13 -4.15
CA GLN A 157 6.03 20.02 -3.14
C GLN A 157 6.92 21.10 -3.76
N SER A 158 7.72 20.80 -4.79
CA SER A 158 8.53 21.81 -5.48
C SER A 158 7.72 22.86 -6.23
N HIS A 159 6.41 22.62 -6.44
CA HIS A 159 5.47 23.57 -7.04
C HIS A 159 4.58 24.29 -6.01
N GLY A 160 4.91 24.21 -4.72
CA GLY A 160 4.19 24.91 -3.66
C GLY A 160 2.89 24.23 -3.21
N ILE A 161 2.67 22.97 -3.60
CA ILE A 161 1.65 22.13 -2.96
C ILE A 161 2.25 21.59 -1.66
N GLU A 162 2.30 22.45 -0.66
CA GLU A 162 2.75 22.09 0.68
C GLU A 162 1.74 21.14 1.32
N SER A 163 2.23 20.06 1.92
CA SER A 163 1.63 19.36 3.06
C SER A 163 0.10 19.19 3.11
N ASN A 164 -0.63 19.11 2.00
CA ASN A 164 -2.10 18.91 2.00
C ASN A 164 -2.50 17.71 1.14
N LEU A 165 -1.54 16.84 0.83
CA LEU A 165 -1.77 15.65 0.02
C LEU A 165 -1.99 14.44 0.92
N PHE A 166 -3.21 13.93 0.87
CA PHE A 166 -3.57 12.67 1.47
C PHE A 166 -3.42 11.54 0.45
N ILE A 167 -2.93 10.38 0.90
CA ILE A 167 -2.78 9.21 0.06
C ILE A 167 -3.32 8.00 0.79
N TYR A 168 -4.23 7.29 0.13
CA TYR A 168 -4.78 6.02 0.57
C TYR A 168 -4.69 5.00 -0.57
N ALA A 169 -4.13 3.83 -0.27
CA ALA A 169 -3.98 2.77 -1.25
C ALA A 169 -4.43 1.43 -0.68
N SER A 170 -5.28 0.74 -1.45
CA SER A 170 -5.75 -0.64 -1.20
C SER A 170 -4.75 -1.64 -1.81
N PRO A 171 -3.88 -2.26 -1.01
CA PRO A 171 -2.87 -3.20 -1.48
C PRO A 171 -3.49 -4.57 -1.79
N LYS A 172 -2.69 -5.44 -2.40
CA LYS A 172 -3.00 -6.86 -2.55
C LYS A 172 -3.02 -7.56 -1.20
N ARG A 173 -4.05 -8.38 -0.96
CA ARG A 173 -4.05 -9.33 0.15
C ARG A 173 -2.94 -10.38 0.00
N PRO A 174 -2.07 -10.57 1.02
CA PRO A 174 -1.14 -11.69 1.05
C PRO A 174 -1.88 -13.04 0.96
N SER A 175 -1.41 -13.94 0.11
CA SER A 175 -1.99 -15.27 -0.08
C SER A 175 -0.96 -16.40 0.09
N GLY A 176 -1.45 -17.63 0.27
CA GLY A 176 -0.63 -18.84 0.38
C GLY A 176 0.18 -18.92 1.68
N LYS A 177 1.32 -19.63 1.66
CA LYS A 177 2.17 -19.83 2.86
C LYS A 177 2.58 -18.52 3.55
N LYS A 178 2.71 -17.43 2.78
CA LYS A 178 3.05 -16.10 3.29
C LYS A 178 1.93 -15.51 4.16
N SER A 179 0.67 -15.86 3.93
CA SER A 179 -0.47 -15.35 4.70
C SER A 179 -0.57 -16.03 6.07
N GLN A 180 -0.17 -17.29 6.17
CA GLN A 180 -0.26 -18.12 7.39
C GLN A 180 0.69 -17.68 8.51
N THR A 181 1.78 -16.98 8.16
CA THR A 181 2.82 -16.57 9.11
C THR A 181 2.75 -15.08 9.46
N LEU A 182 1.77 -14.33 8.95
CA LEU A 182 1.64 -12.90 9.19
C LEU A 182 0.73 -12.65 10.40
N PRO A 183 1.28 -12.14 11.53
CA PRO A 183 0.53 -12.01 12.78
C PRO A 183 -0.65 -11.03 12.72
N ASN A 184 -0.72 -10.16 11.70
CA ASN A 184 -1.77 -9.14 11.54
C ASN A 184 -2.37 -9.14 10.12
N LEU A 185 -2.56 -10.32 9.53
CA LEU A 185 -3.25 -10.45 8.26
C LEU A 185 -4.72 -10.04 8.42
N SER A 186 -5.17 -9.15 7.55
CA SER A 186 -6.55 -8.67 7.53
C SER A 186 -7.46 -9.65 6.79
N SER A 187 -8.73 -9.68 7.18
CA SER A 187 -9.74 -10.54 6.54
C SER A 187 -9.91 -10.20 5.06
N ASP A 188 -10.45 -11.15 4.29
CA ASP A 188 -10.84 -10.91 2.91
C ASP A 188 -11.89 -9.79 2.80
N SER A 189 -12.84 -9.75 3.74
CA SER A 189 -13.87 -8.69 3.80
C SER A 189 -13.27 -7.29 3.96
N LEU A 190 -12.25 -7.14 4.80
CA LEU A 190 -11.62 -5.84 5.05
C LEU A 190 -10.73 -5.39 3.88
N HIS A 191 -10.11 -6.35 3.16
CA HIS A 191 -9.44 -6.05 1.90
C HIS A 191 -10.43 -5.61 0.81
N ALA A 192 -11.57 -6.30 0.71
CA ALA A 192 -12.60 -5.97 -0.25
C ALA A 192 -13.22 -4.59 0.02
N SER A 193 -13.49 -4.25 1.29
CA SER A 193 -14.10 -2.96 1.65
C SER A 193 -13.19 -1.76 1.36
N MET A 194 -11.87 -1.95 1.34
CA MET A 194 -10.91 -0.90 0.99
C MET A 194 -10.73 -0.73 -0.51
N ARG A 195 -11.13 -1.71 -1.32
CA ARG A 195 -10.87 -1.69 -2.76
C ARG A 195 -12.02 -1.00 -3.48
N LYS A 196 -11.70 0.03 -4.28
CA LYS A 196 -12.71 0.68 -5.16
C LYS A 196 -13.39 -0.38 -6.03
N PRO A 197 -14.73 -0.38 -6.13
CA PRO A 197 -15.62 0.75 -5.83
C PRO A 197 -16.11 0.90 -4.39
N GLN A 198 -15.64 0.08 -3.43
CA GLN A 198 -16.06 0.21 -2.02
C GLN A 198 -15.49 1.48 -1.37
N SER A 199 -16.22 2.03 -0.38
CA SER A 199 -15.93 3.32 0.26
C SER A 199 -14.82 3.29 1.32
N GLY A 200 -14.25 2.14 1.68
CA GLY A 200 -13.44 2.03 2.91
C GLY A 200 -12.22 2.95 2.98
N MET A 201 -11.58 3.28 1.84
CA MET A 201 -10.52 4.29 1.83
C MET A 201 -11.04 5.71 2.11
N TRP A 202 -12.22 6.05 1.58
CA TRP A 202 -12.89 7.32 1.85
C TRP A 202 -13.31 7.44 3.32
N ASP A 203 -13.88 6.37 3.88
CA ASP A 203 -14.26 6.33 5.29
C ASP A 203 -13.05 6.53 6.21
N SER A 204 -11.91 5.91 5.84
CA SER A 204 -10.63 6.11 6.54
C SER A 204 -10.12 7.55 6.45
N PHE A 205 -10.29 8.18 5.28
CA PHE A 205 -9.93 9.58 5.07
C PHE A 205 -10.77 10.54 5.91
N LEU A 206 -12.10 10.37 5.93
CA LEU A 206 -12.98 11.18 6.77
C LEU A 206 -12.67 11.01 8.26
N GLN A 207 -12.33 9.80 8.69
CA GLN A 207 -11.91 9.55 10.07
C GLN A 207 -10.61 10.28 10.40
N ASP A 208 -9.60 10.22 9.53
CA ASP A 208 -8.32 10.91 9.72
C ASP A 208 -8.47 12.43 9.77
N LEU A 209 -9.42 13.00 9.02
CA LEU A 209 -9.73 14.43 9.09
C LEU A 209 -10.44 14.81 10.41
N LYS A 210 -11.33 13.96 10.93
CA LYS A 210 -11.98 14.14 12.23
C LYS A 210 -10.97 14.06 13.37
N ASP A 211 -10.08 13.07 13.32
CA ASP A 211 -9.04 12.86 14.34
C ASP A 211 -8.05 14.03 14.42
N LYS A 212 -7.94 14.82 13.34
CA LYS A 212 -7.13 16.04 13.28
C LYS A 212 -7.91 17.32 13.59
N ASP A 213 -9.19 17.21 13.95
CA ASP A 213 -10.11 18.33 14.20
C ASP A 213 -10.24 19.30 13.01
N VAL A 214 -10.14 18.74 11.79
CA VAL A 214 -10.21 19.50 10.52
C VAL A 214 -11.58 19.40 9.86
N LEU A 215 -12.32 18.32 10.10
CA LEU A 215 -13.60 18.08 9.42
C LEU A 215 -14.79 18.40 10.31
N GLN A 216 -15.47 19.50 9.98
CA GLN A 216 -16.85 19.75 10.40
C GLN A 216 -17.84 19.11 9.41
N GLU A 217 -17.78 19.48 8.13
CA GLU A 217 -18.61 18.91 7.05
C GLU A 217 -17.85 18.91 5.70
N VAL A 218 -18.19 17.97 4.81
CA VAL A 218 -17.72 17.98 3.42
C VAL A 218 -18.69 18.78 2.55
N ASP A 219 -18.17 19.71 1.74
CA ASP A 219 -18.91 20.37 0.67
C ASP A 219 -19.03 19.45 -0.55
N TYR A 220 -20.01 18.53 -0.53
CA TYR A 220 -20.23 17.57 -1.61
C TYR A 220 -20.61 18.24 -2.94
N ASP A 221 -21.24 19.41 -2.90
CA ASP A 221 -21.64 20.15 -4.11
C ASP A 221 -20.42 20.69 -4.86
N ASN A 222 -19.35 21.05 -4.15
CA ASN A 222 -18.11 21.53 -4.74
C ASN A 222 -16.96 20.52 -4.67
N SER A 223 -17.23 19.27 -4.32
CA SER A 223 -16.23 18.20 -4.28
C SER A 223 -16.40 17.22 -5.44
N PHE A 224 -15.30 16.61 -5.87
CA PHE A 224 -15.29 15.72 -7.03
C PHE A 224 -14.23 14.62 -6.92
N PHE A 225 -14.45 13.55 -7.67
CA PHE A 225 -13.53 12.45 -7.88
C PHE A 225 -13.14 12.35 -9.35
N ILE A 226 -11.82 12.31 -9.61
CA ILE A 226 -11.25 12.15 -10.96
C ILE A 226 -10.69 10.73 -11.09
N GLY A 227 -11.05 10.02 -12.15
CA GLY A 227 -10.54 8.67 -12.39
C GLY A 227 -10.70 8.19 -13.83
N ASP A 228 -9.81 7.30 -14.29
CA ASP A 228 -9.82 6.77 -15.65
C ASP A 228 -10.72 5.54 -15.81
N ALA A 229 -11.02 4.82 -14.73
CA ALA A 229 -11.93 3.68 -14.74
C ALA A 229 -13.40 4.14 -14.75
N ALA A 230 -13.82 4.72 -15.88
CA ALA A 230 -15.12 5.37 -16.08
C ALA A 230 -16.16 4.47 -16.78
N GLY A 231 -15.85 3.20 -17.05
CA GLY A 231 -16.77 2.28 -17.74
C GLY A 231 -16.96 2.56 -19.23
N ARG A 232 -16.07 3.35 -19.86
CA ARG A 232 -16.08 3.59 -21.31
C ARG A 232 -15.68 2.31 -22.04
N LYS A 233 -16.00 2.21 -23.34
CA LYS A 233 -15.75 1.00 -24.16
C LYS A 233 -14.30 0.47 -24.11
N LYS A 234 -13.32 1.34 -23.89
CA LYS A 234 -11.88 0.98 -23.81
C LYS A 234 -11.36 0.86 -22.38
N ASP A 235 -12.16 1.23 -21.39
CA ASP A 235 -11.75 1.19 -19.99
C ASP A 235 -11.71 -0.26 -19.51
N PHE A 236 -10.77 -0.56 -18.62
CA PHE A 236 -10.65 -1.90 -18.04
C PHE A 236 -11.75 -2.21 -17.01
N SER A 237 -12.28 -1.16 -16.38
CA SER A 237 -13.33 -1.23 -15.36
C SER A 237 -14.07 0.11 -15.24
N ASP A 238 -15.10 0.13 -14.41
CA ASP A 238 -15.89 1.29 -14.00
C ASP A 238 -15.68 1.63 -12.50
N SER A 239 -14.62 1.10 -11.88
CA SER A 239 -14.42 1.16 -10.43
C SER A 239 -14.31 2.58 -9.88
N ASP A 240 -13.85 3.54 -10.67
CA ASP A 240 -13.71 4.93 -10.26
C ASP A 240 -15.05 5.67 -10.31
N LEU A 241 -15.83 5.43 -11.37
CA LEU A 241 -17.20 5.94 -11.50
C LEU A 241 -18.11 5.37 -10.40
N GLU A 242 -18.04 4.07 -10.12
CA GLU A 242 -18.84 3.46 -9.07
C GLU A 242 -18.36 3.88 -7.67
N PHE A 243 -17.05 4.08 -7.48
CA PHE A 243 -16.51 4.64 -6.23
C PHE A 243 -17.07 6.04 -5.96
N SER A 244 -17.05 6.93 -6.95
CA SER A 244 -17.53 8.31 -6.78
C SER A 244 -19.02 8.35 -6.41
N LYS A 245 -19.84 7.47 -7.00
CA LYS A 245 -21.25 7.32 -6.63
C LYS A 245 -21.41 6.87 -5.18
N ASN A 246 -20.63 5.88 -4.75
CA ASN A 246 -20.70 5.33 -3.38
C ASN A 246 -20.27 6.34 -2.32
N ILE A 247 -19.40 7.30 -2.65
CA ILE A 247 -18.96 8.37 -1.75
C ILE A 247 -19.67 9.71 -2.02
N ASN A 248 -20.68 9.73 -2.89
CA ASN A 248 -21.47 10.89 -3.26
C ASN A 248 -20.65 12.09 -3.80
N LEU A 249 -19.59 11.83 -4.58
CA LEU A 249 -18.81 12.86 -5.26
C LEU A 249 -19.16 12.92 -6.75
N LYS A 250 -19.13 14.14 -7.30
CA LYS A 250 -19.20 14.36 -8.76
C LYS A 250 -18.03 13.64 -9.42
N PHE A 251 -18.26 13.05 -10.60
CA PHE A 251 -17.24 12.31 -11.32
C PHE A 251 -16.80 13.05 -12.58
N GLN A 252 -15.49 13.05 -12.86
CA GLN A 252 -14.91 13.46 -14.13
C GLN A 252 -13.74 12.55 -14.50
N THR A 253 -13.44 12.48 -15.79
CA THR A 253 -12.29 11.75 -16.32
C THR A 253 -11.04 12.63 -16.39
N PRO A 254 -9.83 12.05 -16.45
CA PRO A 254 -8.58 12.81 -16.60
C PRO A 254 -8.57 13.63 -17.90
N ASP A 255 -9.17 13.09 -18.97
CA ASP A 255 -9.32 13.78 -20.25
C ASP A 255 -10.13 15.07 -20.07
N GLU A 256 -11.29 15.00 -19.42
CA GLU A 256 -12.15 16.17 -19.18
C GLU A 256 -11.48 17.24 -18.31
N LEU A 257 -10.63 16.84 -17.36
CA LEU A 257 -9.99 17.78 -16.45
C LEU A 257 -8.69 18.40 -17.00
N PHE A 258 -7.81 17.59 -17.59
CA PHE A 258 -6.44 18.02 -17.89
C PHE A 258 -6.21 18.38 -19.36
N THR A 259 -7.15 18.11 -20.27
CA THR A 259 -6.98 18.39 -21.71
C THR A 259 -7.69 19.65 -22.21
N ASN A 260 -8.40 20.36 -21.31
CA ASN A 260 -9.11 21.59 -21.60
C ASN A 260 -8.32 22.83 -21.15
#